data_AF-A0A6N9VD42-F1
#
_entry.id   AF-A0A6N9VD42-F1
#
_cell.length_a   1.000
_cell.length_b   1.000
_cell.length_c   1.000
_cell.angle_alpha   90.00
_cell.angle_beta   90.00
_cell.angle_gamma   90.00
#
_symmetry.space_group_name_H-M   'P 1'
#
loop_
_entity.id
_entity.type
_entity.pdbx_description
1 polymer ?
#
loop_
_entity_poly.entity_id
_entity_poly.type
_entity_poly.pdbx_seq_one_letter_code
_entity_poly.pdbx_strand_id
1 'polypeptide(L)' 'MAGAPGPAAPQAPLLVACALGIEQLALRSGKRPGGPVRVLRTGMGPRAA' A
#
# COMPACT_ATOMS: atom_id res chain seq x y z
N MET A 1 14.52 -7.26 -27.75
CA MET A 1 14.93 -5.90 -27.36
C MET A 1 13.72 -5.23 -26.70
N ALA A 2 13.53 -5.43 -25.39
CA ALA A 2 12.45 -4.75 -24.67
C ALA A 2 12.78 -3.26 -24.57
N GLY A 3 11.85 -2.40 -25.01
CA GLY A 3 12.03 -0.95 -24.97
C GLY A 3 12.31 -0.46 -23.55
N ALA A 4 13.18 0.54 -23.45
CA ALA A 4 13.52 1.16 -22.17
C ALA A 4 12.25 1.64 -21.46
N PRO A 5 12.13 1.45 -20.13
CA PRO A 5 11.00 2.01 -19.40
C PRO A 5 10.97 3.52 -19.63
N GLY A 6 9.84 4.02 -20.11
CA GLY A 6 9.60 5.46 -20.26
C GLY A 6 9.77 6.17 -18.92
N PRO A 7 9.94 7.51 -18.92
CA PRO A 7 10.12 8.28 -17.70
C PRO A 7 9.02 7.93 -16.69
N ALA A 8 9.43 7.54 -15.49
CA ALA A 8 8.51 7.13 -14.43
C ALA A 8 7.59 8.31 -14.09
N ALA A 9 6.28 8.14 -14.34
CA ALA A 9 5.28 9.13 -13.95
C ALA A 9 5.34 9.38 -12.43
N PRO A 10 5.00 10.59 -11.96
CA PRO A 10 4.93 10.88 -10.54
C PRO A 10 4.02 9.86 -9.84
N GLN A 11 4.57 9.16 -8.85
CA GLN A 11 3.83 8.11 -8.16
C GLN A 11 2.85 8.75 -7.18
N ALA A 12 1.55 8.61 -7.44
CA ALA A 12 0.52 9.03 -6.51
C ALA A 12 0.64 8.24 -5.18
N PRO A 13 0.38 8.87 -4.03
CA PRO A 13 0.47 8.19 -2.74
C PRO A 13 -0.58 7.08 -2.64
N LEU A 14 -0.16 5.89 -2.22
CA LEU A 14 -1.04 4.73 -2.02
C LEU A 14 -1.60 4.74 -0.59
N LEU A 15 -2.92 4.58 -0.45
CA LEU A 15 -3.58 4.33 0.83
C LEU A 15 -3.98 2.86 0.94
N VAL A 16 -3.63 2.22 2.06
CA VAL A 16 -3.99 0.83 2.35
C VAL A 16 -4.77 0.77 3.67
N ALA A 17 -5.99 0.24 3.62
CA ALA A 17 -6.83 0.06 4.81
C ALA A 17 -6.72 -1.40 5.30
N CYS A 18 -6.34 -1.58 6.56
CA CYS A 18 -6.20 -2.89 7.20
C CYS A 18 -7.27 -3.09 8.28
N ALA A 19 -7.96 -4.21 8.17
CA ALA A 19 -9.02 -4.68 9.06
C ALA A 19 -8.50 -5.35 10.33
N LEU A 20 -7.24 -5.78 10.37
CA LEU A 20 -6.54 -6.36 11.52
C LEU A 20 -5.12 -5.76 11.68
N GLY A 21 -4.60 -5.77 12.92
CA GLY A 21 -3.23 -5.33 13.20
C GLY A 21 -2.17 -6.23 12.55
N ILE A 22 -2.47 -7.53 12.43
CA ILE A 22 -1.58 -8.51 11.79
C ILE A 22 -1.37 -8.23 10.29
N GLU A 23 -2.38 -7.69 9.60
CA GLU A 23 -2.25 -7.30 8.20
C GLU A 23 -1.28 -6.12 8.05
N GLN A 24 -1.37 -5.14 8.96
CA GLN A 24 -0.40 -4.03 8.99
C GLN A 24 1.01 -4.53 9.29
N LEU A 25 1.15 -5.49 10.21
CA LEU A 25 2.45 -6.10 10.51
C LEU A 25 3.03 -6.77 9.27
N ALA A 26 2.23 -7.58 8.57
CA ALA A 26 2.64 -8.26 7.34
C ALA A 26 3.09 -7.26 6.26
N LEU A 27 2.33 -6.18 6.05
CA LEU A 27 2.67 -5.13 5.09
C LEU A 27 3.97 -4.40 5.45
N ARG A 28 4.22 -4.15 6.75
CA ARG A 28 5.46 -3.49 7.20
C ARG A 28 6.70 -4.36 7.04
N SER A 29 6.54 -5.68 7.15
CA SER A 29 7.63 -6.64 6.94
C SER A 29 7.86 -7.00 5.47
N GLY A 30 6.91 -6.69 4.58
CA GLY A 30 6.99 -6.98 3.15
C GLY A 30 7.85 -6.01 2.33
N LYS A 31 8.02 -6.32 1.04
CA LYS A 31 8.68 -5.42 0.08
C LYS A 31 7.87 -4.12 -0.03
N ARG A 32 8.51 -2.98 0.25
CA ARG A 32 7.89 -1.66 0.05
C ARG A 32 7.80 -1.34 -1.45
N PRO A 33 6.66 -0.80 -1.93
CA PRO A 33 6.59 -0.26 -3.28
C PRO A 33 7.50 0.98 -3.39
N GLY A 34 7.85 1.34 -4.62
CA GLY A 34 8.81 2.42 -4.92
C GLY A 34 8.32 3.85 -4.64
N GLY A 35 7.29 4.03 -3.82
CA GLY A 35 6.62 5.32 -3.62
C GLY A 35 5.91 5.43 -2.26
N PRO A 36 5.33 6.61 -1.96
CA PRO A 36 4.72 6.88 -0.66
C PRO A 36 3.51 5.97 -0.38
N VAL A 37 3.50 5.32 0.78
CA VAL A 37 2.38 4.49 1.26
C VAL A 37 1.94 4.95 2.63
N ARG A 38 0.63 5.05 2.85
CA ARG A 38 0.03 5.25 4.17
C ARG A 38 -0.93 4.13 4.49
N VAL A 39 -0.74 3.53 5.67
CA VAL A 39 -1.56 2.42 6.16
C VAL A 39 -2.53 2.95 7.21
N LEU A 40 -3.81 2.57 7.10
CA LEU A 40 -4.90 2.96 8.00
C LEU A 40 -5.45 1.71 8.72
N ARG A 41 -5.86 1.88 9.97
CA ARG A 41 -6.59 0.87 10.73
C ARG A 41 -8.08 1.15 10.64
N THR A 42 -8.86 0.26 10.02
CA THR A 42 -10.32 0.39 9.89
C THR A 42 -11.06 -0.42 10.95
N GLY A 43 -10.72 -1.70 11.07
CA GLY A 43 -11.41 -2.66 11.95
C GLY A 43 -12.25 -3.65 11.16
N MET A 44 -13.10 -4.44 11.84
CA MET A 44 -13.99 -5.41 11.20
C MET A 44 -15.46 -4.95 11.30
N GLY A 45 -16.24 -5.22 10.26
CA GLY A 45 -17.68 -4.93 10.20
C GLY A 45 -18.04 -3.69 9.37
N PRO A 46 -19.29 -3.58 8.91
CA PRO A 46 -19.72 -2.61 7.89
C PRO A 46 -19.70 -1.14 8.35
N ARG A 47 -19.66 -0.89 9.66
CA ARG A 47 -19.50 0.48 10.21
C ARG A 47 -18.03 0.89 10.32
N ALA A 48 -17.12 -0.07 10.30
CA ALA A 48 -15.70 0.14 10.53
C ALA A 48 -14.91 0.19 9.22
N ALA A 49 -15.35 -0.57 8.21
CA ALA A 49 -14.73 -0.66 6.88
C ALA A 49 -15.14 0.49 5.96
#